data_AF-A0A960F801-F1
#
_entry.id   AF-A0A960F801-F1
#
_cell.length_a   1.000
_cell.length_b   1.000
_cell.length_c   1.000
_cell.angle_alpha   90.00
_cell.angle_beta   90.00
_cell.angle_gamma   90.00
#
_symmetry.space_group_name_H-M   'P 1'
#
loop_
_entity.id
_entity.type
_entity.pdbx_description
1 polymer ?
#
loop_
_entity_poly.entity_id
_entity_poly.type
_entity_poly.pdbx_seq_one_letter_code
_entity_poly.pdbx_strand_id
1 'polypeptide(L)'
;MTAGPGLLAQVRVAQLGAVGPGARAARILADYGAEVVRVEPPTGRRSGGGHDVPFHAYSAGRDTRRIRIDLADPSGRDVFVRLADRFDVVIASFRPGAADRMGVGDAALRTRNPAIIYCSISGYGTAGPYASWAGHDIDYLAVSGLAANGQRRADGGPAVPGATLADGAGGGMQAALAVMAALVHRARTGEGIHLDCAAVDGTLWLMSVALEEHLAMGTTTDLGATLLTGTYAWYDFYRAADDRWLAVGAIEPRFYRNLCGELGLDHLADRQHDRDQRSIRDEFAAVFSTRSRDDWVARLGPADTCVAPVNTVAEAFDDPHVASRLPVVVAHHPDHGTFRQLGPLLAGAMPPPREIELPPSDHTDTEQLLTAAGVPSAEIAALRRDGAIE
;
A
#
# COMPACT_ATOMS: atom_id res chain seq x y z
N MET A 1 -26.97 -4.14 10.12
CA MET A 1 -26.26 -5.43 10.28
C MET A 1 -25.09 -5.15 11.21
N THR A 2 -25.07 -5.76 12.40
CA THR A 2 -23.89 -5.75 13.25
C THR A 2 -22.77 -6.47 12.51
N ALA A 3 -21.60 -5.86 12.36
CA ALA A 3 -20.47 -6.51 11.72
C ALA A 3 -20.18 -7.82 12.47
N GLY A 4 -20.15 -8.94 11.73
CA GLY A 4 -19.67 -10.21 12.29
C GLY A 4 -18.19 -10.10 12.68
N PRO A 5 -17.61 -11.13 13.31
CA PRO A 5 -16.17 -11.15 13.56
C PRO A 5 -15.42 -10.95 12.24
N GLY A 6 -14.37 -10.12 12.25
CA GLY A 6 -13.58 -9.82 11.06
C GLY A 6 -12.97 -11.08 10.43
N LEU A 7 -12.58 -11.00 9.15
CA LEU A 7 -12.05 -12.13 8.37
C LEU A 7 -10.75 -12.72 8.96
N LEU A 8 -10.01 -11.93 9.73
CA LEU A 8 -8.83 -12.33 10.50
C LEU A 8 -9.07 -12.24 12.01
N ALA A 9 -10.31 -12.39 12.46
CA ALA A 9 -10.60 -12.46 13.90
C ALA A 9 -9.74 -13.54 14.56
N GLN A 10 -9.26 -13.23 15.77
CA GLN A 10 -8.35 -14.07 16.57
C GLN A 10 -6.90 -14.16 16.06
N VAL A 11 -6.57 -13.55 14.92
CA VAL A 11 -5.17 -13.40 14.49
C VAL A 11 -4.55 -12.21 15.23
N ARG A 12 -3.40 -12.43 15.87
CA ARG A 12 -2.65 -11.39 16.59
C ARG A 12 -1.34 -11.09 15.88
N VAL A 13 -1.10 -9.82 15.57
CA VAL A 13 0.05 -9.36 14.78
C VAL A 13 0.87 -8.38 15.60
N ALA A 14 2.16 -8.63 15.79
CA ALA A 14 3.10 -7.63 16.28
C ALA A 14 3.69 -6.84 15.10
N GLN A 15 3.60 -5.52 15.15
CA GLN A 15 4.24 -4.64 14.17
C GLN A 15 5.48 -3.98 14.79
N LEU A 16 6.65 -4.30 14.24
CA LEU A 16 7.92 -3.67 14.56
C LEU A 16 8.30 -2.70 13.43
N GLY A 17 8.46 -1.42 13.79
CA GLY A 17 8.71 -0.33 12.83
C GLY A 17 7.44 0.48 12.53
N ALA A 18 7.61 1.80 12.40
CA ALA A 18 6.50 2.75 12.47
C ALA A 18 5.95 3.24 11.12
N VAL A 19 6.65 2.98 9.99
CA VAL A 19 6.36 3.63 8.71
C VAL A 19 6.48 2.69 7.51
N GLY A 20 6.07 3.20 6.35
CA GLY A 20 6.34 2.60 5.05
C GLY A 20 5.55 1.30 4.84
N PRO A 21 6.16 0.30 4.19
CA PRO A 21 5.44 -0.91 3.80
C PRO A 21 4.97 -1.74 4.99
N GLY A 22 5.73 -1.80 6.10
CA GLY A 22 5.32 -2.52 7.31
C GLY A 22 4.07 -1.94 7.97
N ALA A 23 3.99 -0.62 8.09
CA ALA A 23 2.80 0.05 8.62
C ALA A 23 1.56 -0.18 7.75
N ARG A 24 1.73 -0.21 6.41
CA ARG A 24 0.62 -0.50 5.49
C ARG A 24 0.18 -1.97 5.55
N ALA A 25 1.12 -2.91 5.60
CA ALA A 25 0.81 -4.33 5.74
C ALA A 25 0.01 -4.59 7.02
N ALA A 26 0.50 -4.08 8.15
CA ALA A 26 -0.19 -4.19 9.43
C ALA A 26 -1.58 -3.54 9.39
N ARG A 27 -1.70 -2.34 8.80
CA ARG A 27 -2.98 -1.64 8.64
C ARG A 27 -3.99 -2.44 7.80
N ILE A 28 -3.54 -3.08 6.73
CA ILE A 28 -4.39 -3.98 5.92
C ILE A 28 -4.86 -5.15 6.79
N LEU A 29 -3.97 -5.81 7.53
CA LEU A 29 -4.38 -6.93 8.39
C LEU A 29 -5.38 -6.49 9.49
N ALA A 30 -5.20 -5.30 10.07
CA ALA A 30 -6.16 -4.70 11.00
C ALA A 30 -7.53 -4.45 10.34
N ASP A 31 -7.57 -3.93 9.11
CA ASP A 31 -8.81 -3.76 8.34
C ASP A 31 -9.56 -5.08 8.14
N TYR A 32 -8.83 -6.18 7.94
CA TYR A 32 -9.40 -7.52 7.85
C TYR A 32 -9.76 -8.11 9.23
N GLY A 33 -9.49 -7.42 10.33
CA GLY A 33 -9.93 -7.77 11.68
C GLY A 33 -8.88 -8.46 12.57
N ALA A 34 -7.61 -8.44 12.19
CA ALA A 34 -6.54 -8.91 13.06
C ALA A 34 -6.30 -7.93 14.23
N GLU A 35 -5.95 -8.43 15.41
CA GLU A 35 -5.48 -7.61 16.51
C GLU A 35 -4.02 -7.20 16.24
N VAL A 36 -3.82 -6.00 15.71
CA VAL A 36 -2.49 -5.46 15.46
C VAL A 36 -1.99 -4.71 16.70
N VAL A 37 -0.84 -5.13 17.20
CA VAL A 37 -0.13 -4.50 18.31
C VAL A 37 1.13 -3.84 17.77
N ARG A 38 1.16 -2.51 17.77
CA ARG A 38 2.32 -1.70 17.40
C ARG A 38 3.31 -1.67 18.56
N VAL A 39 4.52 -2.15 18.33
CA VAL A 39 5.61 -2.08 19.30
C VAL A 39 6.38 -0.80 19.07
N GLU A 40 6.32 0.08 20.06
CA GLU A 40 6.89 1.42 20.03
C GLU A 40 7.92 1.57 21.14
N PRO A 41 8.94 2.41 20.95
CA PRO A 41 9.81 2.77 22.07
C PRO A 41 9.01 3.59 23.11
N PRO A 42 9.43 3.61 24.39
CA PRO A 42 8.91 4.56 25.37
C PRO A 42 9.03 6.02 24.89
N THR A 43 8.11 6.86 25.33
CA THR A 43 7.99 8.27 24.95
C THR A 43 9.33 9.00 25.12
N GLY A 44 9.70 9.81 24.12
CA GLY A 44 10.97 10.52 24.10
C GLY A 44 12.17 9.69 23.62
N ARG A 45 12.02 8.37 23.48
CA ARG A 45 13.00 7.51 22.78
C ARG A 45 12.58 7.35 21.33
N ARG A 46 13.56 7.37 20.42
CA ARG A 46 13.31 7.19 18.98
C ARG A 46 13.65 5.78 18.57
N SER A 47 12.72 5.09 17.90
CA SER A 47 13.06 3.95 17.07
C SER A 47 13.93 4.50 15.93
N GLY A 48 15.11 3.92 15.70
CA GLY A 48 16.04 4.40 14.67
C GLY A 48 15.31 4.61 13.33
N GLY A 49 15.17 5.86 12.88
CA GLY A 49 14.34 6.20 11.72
C GLY A 49 13.82 7.64 11.65
N GLY A 50 13.77 8.38 12.76
CA GLY A 50 13.88 9.85 12.78
C GLY A 50 12.88 10.72 11.99
N HIS A 51 11.73 10.21 11.54
CA HIS A 51 10.73 11.03 10.85
C HIS A 51 9.45 11.18 11.68
N ASP A 52 8.99 12.42 11.82
CA ASP A 52 7.67 12.72 12.40
C ASP A 52 6.61 12.28 11.39
N VAL A 53 5.94 11.17 11.69
CA VAL A 53 4.85 10.66 10.87
C VAL A 53 3.65 11.59 11.03
N PRO A 54 3.08 12.16 9.94
CA PRO A 54 1.87 12.96 10.04
C PRO A 54 0.77 12.15 10.73
N PHE A 55 0.09 12.74 11.71
CA PHE A 55 -0.90 12.04 12.53
C PHE A 55 -1.94 11.28 11.70
N HIS A 56 -2.48 11.90 10.64
CA HIS A 56 -3.51 11.28 9.80
C HIS A 56 -2.99 10.20 8.83
N ALA A 57 -1.66 10.00 8.72
CA ALA A 57 -1.10 8.93 7.91
C ALA A 57 -1.53 7.57 8.45
N TYR A 58 -1.64 6.57 7.56
CA TYR A 58 -2.03 5.20 7.92
C TYR A 58 -3.33 5.12 8.74
N SER A 59 -4.29 6.01 8.47
CA SER A 59 -5.58 6.11 9.18
C SER A 59 -5.46 6.40 10.68
N ALA A 60 -4.49 7.23 11.08
CA ALA A 60 -4.29 7.63 12.48
C ALA A 60 -4.16 6.46 13.47
N GLY A 61 -3.65 5.31 13.01
CA GLY A 61 -3.53 4.11 13.83
C GLY A 61 -4.85 3.46 14.21
N ARG A 62 -5.93 3.71 13.45
CA ARG A 62 -7.22 3.02 13.60
C ARG A 62 -7.05 1.50 13.68
N ASP A 63 -7.80 0.89 14.60
CA ASP A 63 -7.87 -0.57 14.85
C ASP A 63 -6.51 -1.19 15.21
N THR A 64 -5.62 -0.40 15.81
CA THR A 64 -4.35 -0.88 16.34
C THR A 64 -4.24 -0.59 17.84
N ARG A 65 -3.62 -1.51 18.56
CA ARG A 65 -3.19 -1.36 19.95
C ARG A 65 -1.73 -0.94 19.99
N ARG A 66 -1.29 -0.34 21.09
CA ARG A 66 0.10 0.12 21.25
C ARG A 66 0.73 -0.54 22.47
N ILE A 67 1.99 -0.95 22.33
CA ILE A 67 2.80 -1.43 23.44
C ILE A 67 4.14 -0.69 23.40
N ARG A 68 4.49 -0.05 24.52
CA ARG A 68 5.72 0.73 24.63
C ARG A 68 6.80 -0.09 25.34
N ILE A 69 7.77 -0.58 24.57
CA ILE A 69 8.88 -1.41 25.04
C ILE A 69 10.17 -0.91 24.40
N ASP A 70 11.19 -0.67 25.22
CA ASP A 70 12.53 -0.39 24.74
C ASP A 70 13.24 -1.70 24.35
N LEU A 71 13.24 -2.02 23.05
CA LEU A 71 13.91 -3.21 22.53
C LEU A 71 15.44 -3.12 22.56
N ALA A 72 16.01 -1.95 22.84
CA ALA A 72 17.46 -1.81 23.06
C ALA A 72 17.86 -2.17 24.49
N ASP A 73 16.92 -2.12 25.44
CA ASP A 73 17.12 -2.60 26.80
C ASP A 73 17.00 -4.13 26.85
N PRO A 74 17.96 -4.87 27.44
CA PRO A 74 17.89 -6.33 27.54
C PRO A 74 16.59 -6.83 28.20
N SER A 75 16.09 -6.16 29.23
CA SER A 75 14.86 -6.54 29.92
C SER A 75 13.61 -6.27 29.07
N GLY A 76 13.60 -5.16 28.31
CA GLY A 76 12.56 -4.84 27.34
C GLY A 76 12.51 -5.85 26.18
N ARG A 77 13.67 -6.20 25.63
CA ARG A 77 13.78 -7.27 24.64
C ARG A 77 13.29 -8.60 25.19
N ASP A 78 13.74 -9.01 26.36
CA ASP A 78 13.43 -10.32 26.93
C ASP A 78 11.92 -10.46 27.21
N VAL A 79 11.26 -9.39 27.66
CA VAL A 79 9.79 -9.40 27.81
C VAL A 79 9.08 -9.46 26.45
N PHE A 80 9.59 -8.78 25.41
CA PHE A 80 9.02 -8.88 24.07
C PHE A 80 9.17 -10.29 23.48
N VAL A 81 10.32 -10.94 23.62
CA VAL A 81 10.53 -12.32 23.17
C VAL A 81 9.54 -13.27 23.85
N ARG A 82 9.21 -13.05 25.13
CA ARG A 82 8.16 -13.80 25.83
C ARG A 82 6.76 -13.55 25.26
N LEU A 83 6.48 -12.35 24.76
CA LEU A 83 5.21 -12.05 24.09
C LEU A 83 5.05 -12.78 22.75
N ALA A 84 6.12 -13.30 22.14
CA ALA A 84 6.05 -14.02 20.87
C ALA A 84 5.09 -15.23 20.90
N ASP A 85 4.90 -15.87 22.07
CA ASP A 85 3.91 -16.93 22.29
C ASP A 85 2.46 -16.50 22.02
N ARG A 86 2.23 -15.19 22.08
CA ARG A 86 0.90 -14.58 22.02
C ARG A 86 0.62 -13.95 20.67
N PHE A 87 1.56 -14.04 19.73
CA PHE A 87 1.43 -13.52 18.37
C PHE A 87 1.42 -14.66 17.36
N ASP A 88 0.57 -14.50 16.35
CA ASP A 88 0.55 -15.36 15.17
C ASP A 88 1.55 -14.90 14.12
N VAL A 89 1.70 -13.59 14.01
CA VAL A 89 2.50 -12.91 13.00
C VAL A 89 3.36 -11.85 13.66
N VAL A 90 4.62 -11.74 13.22
CA VAL A 90 5.48 -10.59 13.51
C VAL A 90 5.87 -9.95 12.19
N ILE A 91 5.53 -8.69 11.99
CA ILE A 91 5.98 -7.88 10.87
C ILE A 91 7.15 -7.03 11.34
N ALA A 92 8.32 -7.20 10.73
CA ALA A 92 9.52 -6.44 11.05
C ALA A 92 9.98 -5.64 9.84
N SER A 93 9.76 -4.32 9.89
CA SER A 93 10.20 -3.40 8.83
C SER A 93 11.48 -2.69 9.22
N PHE A 94 12.60 -3.41 9.10
CA PHE A 94 13.94 -2.91 9.38
C PHE A 94 14.91 -3.27 8.25
N ARG A 95 16.08 -2.63 8.25
CA ARG A 95 17.18 -3.09 7.39
C ARG A 95 17.60 -4.52 7.77
N PRO A 96 18.04 -5.34 6.81
CA PRO A 96 18.54 -6.68 7.09
C PRO A 96 19.55 -6.73 8.24
N GLY A 97 19.38 -7.73 9.12
CA GLY A 97 20.19 -7.94 10.32
C GLY A 97 19.92 -6.99 11.50
N ALA A 98 19.09 -5.95 11.34
CA ALA A 98 18.78 -5.05 12.46
C ALA A 98 17.96 -5.74 13.55
N ALA A 99 16.92 -6.50 13.17
CA ALA A 99 16.11 -7.28 14.12
C ALA A 99 16.95 -8.32 14.88
N ASP A 100 17.88 -8.98 14.18
CA ASP A 100 18.79 -9.96 14.78
C ASP A 100 19.72 -9.31 15.81
N ARG A 101 20.29 -8.14 15.50
CA ARG A 101 21.10 -7.37 16.45
C ARG A 101 20.31 -6.91 17.68
N MET A 102 19.03 -6.62 17.50
CA MET A 102 18.11 -6.32 18.61
C MET A 102 17.64 -7.59 19.35
N GLY A 103 17.97 -8.78 18.86
CA GLY A 103 17.55 -10.06 19.44
C GLY A 103 16.05 -10.35 19.33
N VAL A 104 15.37 -9.72 18.36
CA VAL A 104 13.93 -9.91 18.06
C VAL A 104 13.71 -10.44 16.64
N GLY A 105 14.76 -10.98 16.01
CA GLY A 105 14.70 -11.61 14.70
C GLY A 105 13.99 -12.97 14.70
N ASP A 106 13.74 -13.51 13.50
CA ASP A 106 13.00 -14.77 13.30
C ASP A 106 13.54 -15.91 14.16
N ALA A 107 14.85 -16.16 14.13
CA ALA A 107 15.46 -17.27 14.86
C ALA A 107 15.23 -17.20 16.38
N ALA A 108 15.30 -15.99 16.94
CA ALA A 108 15.06 -15.77 18.38
C ALA A 108 13.59 -16.03 18.73
N LEU A 109 12.65 -15.50 17.94
CA LEU A 109 11.22 -15.66 18.22
C LEU A 109 10.72 -17.09 17.93
N ARG A 110 11.24 -17.73 16.88
CA ARG A 110 10.88 -19.10 16.48
C ARG A 110 11.35 -20.15 17.50
N THR A 111 12.44 -19.89 18.23
CA THR A 111 12.85 -20.72 19.37
C THR A 111 11.77 -20.76 20.44
N ARG A 112 10.97 -19.69 20.56
CA ARG A 112 9.91 -19.57 21.55
C ARG A 112 8.55 -20.03 21.01
N ASN A 113 8.22 -19.62 19.79
CA ASN A 113 6.99 -19.99 19.08
C ASN A 113 7.34 -20.55 17.67
N PRO A 114 7.48 -21.88 17.53
CA PRO A 114 7.82 -22.51 16.24
C PRO A 114 6.78 -22.31 15.13
N ALA A 115 5.53 -21.99 15.50
CA ALA A 115 4.42 -21.75 14.57
C ALA A 115 4.29 -20.28 14.13
N ILE A 116 5.22 -19.41 14.54
CA ILE A 116 5.17 -17.98 14.22
C ILE A 116 5.39 -17.74 12.71
N ILE A 117 4.60 -16.83 12.15
CA ILE A 117 4.86 -16.28 10.82
C ILE A 117 5.66 -15.00 11.02
N TYR A 118 6.93 -15.02 10.63
CA TYR A 118 7.78 -13.84 10.70
C TYR A 118 7.87 -13.22 9.31
N CYS A 119 7.55 -11.94 9.16
CA CYS A 119 7.60 -11.23 7.89
C CYS A 119 8.61 -10.09 7.99
N SER A 120 9.78 -10.29 7.39
CA SER A 120 10.76 -9.22 7.18
C SER A 120 10.35 -8.39 5.97
N ILE A 121 10.22 -7.08 6.15
CA ILE A 121 9.92 -6.16 5.07
C ILE A 121 11.06 -5.16 4.92
N SER A 122 11.72 -5.18 3.77
CA SER A 122 12.85 -4.28 3.47
C SER A 122 12.73 -3.70 2.06
N GLY A 123 13.63 -2.78 1.70
CA GLY A 123 13.63 -2.18 0.37
C GLY A 123 14.05 -3.14 -0.74
N TYR A 124 15.14 -3.88 -0.50
CA TYR A 124 15.86 -4.67 -1.50
C TYR A 124 16.00 -6.16 -1.15
N GLY A 125 15.30 -6.63 -0.12
CA GLY A 125 15.38 -8.01 0.37
C GLY A 125 16.50 -8.24 1.38
N THR A 126 16.56 -9.44 1.94
CA THR A 126 17.59 -9.81 2.94
C THR A 126 18.91 -10.28 2.34
N ALA A 127 18.96 -10.49 1.03
CA ALA A 127 20.12 -10.98 0.29
C ALA A 127 20.40 -10.15 -0.98
N GLY A 128 21.57 -10.35 -1.58
CA GLY A 128 21.99 -9.65 -2.79
C GLY A 128 22.80 -8.37 -2.53
N PRO A 129 23.32 -7.73 -3.61
CA PRO A 129 24.28 -6.64 -3.49
C PRO A 129 23.70 -5.36 -2.86
N TYR A 130 22.37 -5.18 -2.91
CA TYR A 130 21.68 -3.99 -2.39
C TYR A 130 20.97 -4.23 -1.06
N ALA A 131 21.09 -5.41 -0.45
CA ALA A 131 20.43 -5.75 0.81
C ALA A 131 20.70 -4.72 1.94
N SER A 132 21.90 -4.14 1.97
CA SER A 132 22.30 -3.16 3.00
C SER A 132 21.95 -1.71 2.64
N TRP A 133 21.47 -1.44 1.41
CA TRP A 133 21.17 -0.09 0.96
C TRP A 133 19.96 0.47 1.71
N ALA A 134 20.05 1.77 2.03
CA ALA A 134 18.89 2.53 2.44
C ALA A 134 18.08 2.90 1.20
N GLY A 135 16.78 3.10 1.37
CA GLY A 135 15.93 3.62 0.32
C GLY A 135 14.57 4.05 0.88
N HIS A 136 13.87 4.81 0.07
CA HIS A 136 12.45 5.11 0.20
C HIS A 136 11.75 4.72 -1.10
N ASP A 137 10.43 4.89 -1.13
CA ASP A 137 9.58 4.61 -2.29
C ASP A 137 10.24 4.95 -3.64
N ILE A 138 10.70 6.19 -3.80
CA ILE A 138 11.32 6.68 -5.05
C ILE A 138 12.58 5.92 -5.47
N ASP A 139 13.41 5.46 -4.52
CA ASP A 139 14.64 4.71 -4.81
C ASP A 139 14.29 3.33 -5.37
N TYR A 140 13.24 2.70 -4.82
CA TYR A 140 12.76 1.40 -5.29
C TYR A 140 12.10 1.51 -6.68
N LEU A 141 11.39 2.62 -6.96
CA LEU A 141 10.87 2.91 -8.30
C LEU A 141 11.99 3.14 -9.32
N ALA A 142 13.10 3.74 -8.90
CA ALA A 142 14.27 3.92 -9.76
C ALA A 142 14.96 2.58 -10.06
N VAL A 143 15.23 1.76 -9.03
CA VAL A 143 15.93 0.47 -9.19
C VAL A 143 15.09 -0.55 -9.98
N SER A 144 13.77 -0.57 -9.78
CA SER A 144 12.86 -1.45 -10.53
C SER A 144 12.67 -1.04 -12.00
N GLY A 145 13.10 0.16 -12.39
CA GLY A 145 12.84 0.73 -13.71
C GLY A 145 11.45 1.33 -13.89
N LEU A 146 10.57 1.28 -12.87
CA LEU A 146 9.22 1.85 -12.93
C LEU A 146 9.27 3.36 -13.22
N ALA A 147 10.17 4.08 -12.55
CA ALA A 147 10.34 5.52 -12.79
C ALA A 147 10.73 5.84 -14.24
N ALA A 148 11.53 4.97 -14.88
CA ALA A 148 11.93 5.13 -16.28
C ALA A 148 10.77 4.84 -17.26
N ASN A 149 9.77 4.06 -16.86
CA ASN A 149 8.58 3.76 -17.67
C ASN A 149 7.49 4.84 -17.52
N GLY A 150 7.63 5.74 -16.55
CA GLY A 150 6.67 6.81 -16.27
C GLY A 150 6.86 8.09 -17.07
N GLN A 151 5.94 9.04 -16.86
CA GLN A 151 5.97 10.37 -17.45
C GLN A 151 7.28 11.12 -17.17
N ARG A 152 7.61 12.06 -18.05
CA ARG A 152 8.79 12.91 -17.91
C ARG A 152 8.43 14.29 -17.36
N ARG A 153 9.34 14.86 -16.57
CA ARG A 153 9.31 16.28 -16.19
C ARG A 153 9.66 17.15 -17.40
N ALA A 154 9.50 18.47 -17.23
CA ALA A 154 9.84 19.45 -18.26
C ALA A 154 11.32 19.40 -18.68
N ASP A 155 12.24 18.95 -17.82
CA ASP A 155 13.66 18.80 -18.11
C ASP A 155 14.03 17.44 -18.74
N GLY A 156 13.05 16.58 -19.03
CA GLY A 156 13.26 15.24 -19.59
C GLY A 156 13.58 14.15 -18.56
N GLY A 157 13.74 14.48 -17.27
CA GLY A 157 13.92 13.49 -16.20
C GLY A 157 12.62 12.75 -15.84
N PRO A 158 12.67 11.63 -15.12
CA PRO A 158 11.47 10.92 -14.66
C PRO A 158 10.67 11.79 -13.67
N ALA A 159 9.34 11.77 -13.78
CA ALA A 159 8.45 12.41 -12.83
C ALA A 159 8.26 11.57 -11.56
N VAL A 160 8.08 12.23 -10.42
CA VAL A 160 7.75 11.55 -9.16
C VAL A 160 6.26 11.22 -9.15
N PRO A 161 5.86 9.94 -9.01
CA PRO A 161 4.44 9.59 -8.94
C PRO A 161 3.78 10.18 -7.69
N GLY A 162 2.50 10.55 -7.80
CA GLY A 162 1.72 11.08 -6.67
C GLY A 162 1.32 10.05 -5.61
N ALA A 163 1.63 8.77 -5.84
CA ALA A 163 1.36 7.66 -4.93
C ALA A 163 2.65 6.94 -4.57
N THR A 164 2.73 6.42 -3.34
CA THR A 164 3.83 5.57 -2.88
C THR A 164 3.62 4.14 -3.38
N LEU A 165 4.05 3.84 -4.61
CA LEU A 165 3.76 2.57 -5.26
C LEU A 165 4.58 1.41 -4.67
N ALA A 166 5.86 1.64 -4.39
CA ALA A 166 6.74 0.62 -3.84
C ALA A 166 6.41 0.35 -2.37
N ASP A 167 6.27 1.37 -1.54
CA ASP A 167 5.90 1.18 -0.12
C ASP A 167 4.47 0.67 0.00
N GLY A 168 3.57 1.20 -0.84
CA GLY A 168 2.14 0.89 -0.88
C GLY A 168 1.85 -0.53 -1.31
N ALA A 169 2.07 -0.77 -2.60
CA ALA A 169 1.69 -1.99 -3.26
C ALA A 169 2.86 -3.00 -3.29
N GLY A 170 4.06 -2.55 -3.66
CA GLY A 170 5.23 -3.43 -3.81
C GLY A 170 5.67 -4.11 -2.51
N GLY A 171 5.64 -3.40 -1.39
CA GLY A 171 5.98 -3.91 -0.07
C GLY A 171 4.75 -4.22 0.78
N GLY A 172 3.91 -3.22 1.03
CA GLY A 172 2.81 -3.32 1.99
C GLY A 172 1.72 -4.33 1.61
N MET A 173 1.12 -4.19 0.42
CA MET A 173 0.09 -5.13 -0.06
C MET A 173 0.67 -6.53 -0.28
N GLN A 174 1.88 -6.62 -0.86
CA GLN A 174 2.55 -7.89 -1.09
C GLN A 174 2.81 -8.65 0.22
N ALA A 175 3.30 -7.97 1.26
CA ALA A 175 3.50 -8.57 2.57
C ALA A 175 2.18 -9.01 3.22
N ALA A 176 1.12 -8.21 3.13
CA ALA A 176 -0.20 -8.60 3.64
C ALA A 176 -0.74 -9.85 2.94
N LEU A 177 -0.62 -9.94 1.61
CA LEU A 177 -0.99 -11.12 0.83
C LEU A 177 -0.18 -12.35 1.24
N ALA A 178 1.14 -12.23 1.36
CA ALA A 178 2.02 -13.32 1.78
C ALA A 178 1.70 -13.80 3.20
N VAL A 179 1.44 -12.88 4.14
CA VAL A 179 1.02 -13.22 5.51
C VAL A 179 -0.32 -13.96 5.51
N MET A 180 -1.32 -13.49 4.76
CA MET A 180 -2.61 -14.18 4.67
C MET A 180 -2.46 -15.60 4.08
N ALA A 181 -1.63 -15.77 3.04
CA ALA A 181 -1.32 -17.09 2.50
C ALA A 181 -0.58 -17.99 3.52
N ALA A 182 0.37 -17.42 4.27
CA ALA A 182 1.08 -18.13 5.32
C ALA A 182 0.16 -18.56 6.47
N LEU A 183 -0.83 -17.73 6.83
CA LEU A 183 -1.85 -18.09 7.82
C LEU A 183 -2.69 -19.28 7.35
N VAL A 184 -3.09 -19.31 6.07
CA VAL A 184 -3.80 -20.45 5.46
C VAL A 184 -2.90 -21.70 5.44
N HIS A 185 -1.62 -21.56 5.11
CA HIS A 185 -0.66 -22.65 5.14
C HIS A 185 -0.54 -23.23 6.56
N ARG A 186 -0.26 -22.38 7.56
CA ARG A 186 -0.14 -22.75 8.96
C ARG A 186 -1.40 -23.41 9.52
N ALA A 187 -2.59 -22.97 9.10
CA ALA A 187 -3.85 -23.60 9.51
C ALA A 187 -3.96 -25.07 9.07
N ARG A 188 -3.23 -25.47 8.00
CA ARG A 188 -3.22 -26.83 7.46
C ARG A 188 -2.05 -27.67 7.96
N THR A 189 -0.91 -27.05 8.22
CA THR A 189 0.35 -27.75 8.58
C THR A 189 0.72 -27.62 10.06
N GLY A 190 0.25 -26.57 10.74
CA GLY A 190 0.72 -26.17 12.07
C GLY A 190 2.08 -25.44 12.05
N GLU A 191 2.69 -25.26 10.88
CA GLU A 191 4.06 -24.76 10.75
C GLU A 191 4.09 -23.25 10.44
N GLY A 192 4.98 -22.54 11.13
CA GLY A 192 5.29 -21.14 10.85
C GLY A 192 6.31 -20.99 9.72
N ILE A 193 6.42 -19.79 9.14
CA ILE A 193 7.32 -19.52 8.01
C ILE A 193 7.95 -18.13 8.13
N HIS A 194 9.19 -17.99 7.65
CA HIS A 194 9.83 -16.69 7.48
C HIS A 194 9.59 -16.19 6.06
N LEU A 195 8.95 -15.03 5.94
CA LEU A 195 8.70 -14.33 4.69
C LEU A 195 9.71 -13.19 4.54
N ASP A 196 10.45 -13.17 3.45
CA ASP A 196 11.27 -12.02 3.02
C ASP A 196 10.53 -11.26 1.93
N CYS A 197 10.07 -10.05 2.25
CA CYS A 197 9.33 -9.19 1.32
C CYS A 197 10.16 -7.95 1.01
N ALA A 198 10.61 -7.83 -0.24
CA ALA A 198 11.28 -6.63 -0.73
C ALA A 198 10.31 -5.71 -1.47
N ALA A 199 10.34 -4.41 -1.17
CA ALA A 199 9.54 -3.41 -1.89
C ALA A 199 9.88 -3.39 -3.39
N VAL A 200 11.16 -3.59 -3.76
CA VAL A 200 11.58 -3.67 -5.16
C VAL A 200 11.00 -4.87 -5.90
N ASP A 201 10.90 -6.04 -5.25
CA ASP A 201 10.36 -7.26 -5.87
C ASP A 201 8.88 -7.08 -6.24
N GLY A 202 8.09 -6.55 -5.30
CA GLY A 202 6.69 -6.26 -5.60
C GLY A 202 6.53 -5.11 -6.61
N THR A 203 7.46 -4.15 -6.65
CA THR A 203 7.44 -3.09 -7.68
C THR A 203 7.73 -3.66 -9.07
N LEU A 204 8.67 -4.59 -9.20
CA LEU A 204 8.91 -5.33 -10.44
C LEU A 204 7.68 -6.15 -10.84
N TRP A 205 7.01 -6.79 -9.87
CA TRP A 205 5.78 -7.53 -10.12
C TRP A 205 4.64 -6.63 -10.63
N LEU A 206 4.51 -5.39 -10.16
CA LEU A 206 3.55 -4.42 -10.71
C LEU A 206 3.80 -4.08 -12.19
N MET A 207 5.01 -4.33 -12.69
CA MET A 207 5.39 -4.13 -14.08
C MET A 207 5.37 -5.43 -14.89
N SER A 208 4.76 -6.51 -14.39
CA SER A 208 4.88 -7.85 -14.98
C SER A 208 4.56 -7.89 -16.48
N VAL A 209 3.56 -7.15 -16.96
CA VAL A 209 3.22 -7.10 -18.40
C VAL A 209 4.41 -6.65 -19.25
N ALA A 210 5.03 -5.53 -18.91
CA ALA A 210 6.18 -5.00 -19.66
C ALA A 210 7.44 -5.83 -19.42
N LEU A 211 7.64 -6.31 -18.18
CA LEU A 211 8.80 -7.11 -17.81
C LEU A 211 8.79 -8.47 -18.50
N GLU A 212 7.65 -9.15 -18.55
CA GLU A 212 7.48 -10.43 -19.24
C GLU A 212 7.68 -10.27 -20.76
N GLU A 213 7.18 -9.17 -21.34
CA GLU A 213 7.43 -8.85 -22.74
C GLU A 213 8.94 -8.68 -23.03
N HIS A 214 9.63 -7.91 -22.18
CA HIS A 214 11.07 -7.75 -22.25
C HIS A 214 11.82 -9.08 -22.10
N LEU A 215 11.43 -9.92 -21.13
CA LEU A 215 12.05 -11.22 -20.90
C LEU A 215 11.83 -12.19 -22.08
N ALA A 216 10.66 -12.14 -22.71
CA ALA A 216 10.31 -13.02 -23.82
C ALA A 216 10.91 -12.59 -25.16
N MET A 217 10.99 -11.27 -25.41
CA MET A 217 11.29 -10.71 -26.74
C MET A 217 12.46 -9.73 -26.78
N GLY A 218 13.00 -9.32 -25.64
CA GLY A 218 14.03 -8.28 -25.55
C GLY A 218 13.53 -6.88 -25.93
N THR A 219 12.22 -6.63 -25.86
CA THR A 219 11.62 -5.34 -26.22
C THR A 219 12.06 -4.23 -25.26
N THR A 220 12.19 -3.03 -25.80
CA THR A 220 12.36 -1.81 -24.98
C THR A 220 11.02 -1.42 -24.38
N THR A 221 10.98 -1.16 -23.08
CA THR A 221 9.76 -0.86 -22.33
C THR A 221 9.58 0.61 -21.99
N ASP A 222 10.36 1.51 -22.61
CA ASP A 222 10.33 2.95 -22.33
C ASP A 222 8.93 3.60 -22.49
N LEU A 223 8.79 4.82 -21.96
CA LEU A 223 7.61 5.65 -22.16
C LEU A 223 7.30 5.78 -23.67
N GLY A 224 6.07 5.43 -24.06
CA GLY A 224 5.60 5.45 -25.45
C GLY A 224 6.06 4.27 -26.32
N ALA A 225 6.76 3.28 -25.75
CA ALA A 225 7.28 2.13 -26.50
C ALA A 225 6.33 0.92 -26.51
N THR A 226 5.50 0.76 -25.47
CA THR A 226 4.58 -0.37 -25.32
C THR A 226 3.10 0.06 -25.30
N LEU A 227 2.20 -0.92 -25.45
CA LEU A 227 0.76 -0.70 -25.42
C LEU A 227 0.32 0.12 -24.19
N LEU A 228 0.79 -0.24 -22.99
CA LEU A 228 0.40 0.40 -21.74
C LEU A 228 1.26 1.60 -21.34
N THR A 229 2.32 1.91 -22.11
CA THR A 229 3.18 3.08 -21.88
C THR A 229 2.94 4.22 -22.86
N GLY A 230 1.95 4.12 -23.77
CA GLY A 230 1.46 5.25 -24.59
C GLY A 230 1.78 5.18 -26.08
N THR A 231 2.15 4.01 -26.62
CA THR A 231 2.44 3.85 -28.07
C THR A 231 1.27 4.28 -28.96
N TYR A 232 0.04 3.96 -28.55
CA TYR A 232 -1.14 4.09 -29.40
C TYR A 232 -2.00 5.31 -29.04
N ALA A 233 -2.68 5.89 -30.04
CA ALA A 233 -3.58 7.03 -29.86
C ALA A 233 -4.82 6.67 -29.01
N TRP A 234 -5.28 5.42 -29.09
CA TRP A 234 -6.44 4.94 -28.34
C TRP A 234 -6.12 4.52 -26.89
N TYR A 235 -4.90 4.77 -26.42
CA TYR A 235 -4.48 4.58 -25.03
C TYR A 235 -3.62 5.78 -24.58
N ASP A 236 -4.27 6.90 -24.27
CA ASP A 236 -3.59 8.17 -23.92
C ASP A 236 -4.51 9.15 -23.18
N PHE A 237 -3.96 10.30 -22.79
CA PHE A 237 -4.68 11.44 -22.24
C PHE A 237 -4.84 12.57 -23.26
N TYR A 238 -6.04 13.15 -23.33
CA TYR A 238 -6.38 14.22 -24.26
C TYR A 238 -6.91 15.46 -23.53
N ARG A 239 -6.42 16.63 -23.91
CA ARG A 239 -6.86 17.92 -23.37
C ARG A 239 -8.17 18.34 -24.04
N ALA A 240 -9.17 18.69 -23.23
CA ALA A 240 -10.45 19.23 -23.65
C ALA A 240 -10.40 20.76 -23.79
N ALA A 241 -11.49 21.38 -24.27
CA ALA A 241 -11.57 22.84 -24.52
C ALA A 241 -11.40 23.71 -23.26
N ASP A 242 -11.66 23.12 -22.09
CA ASP A 242 -11.63 23.78 -20.77
C ASP A 242 -10.34 23.48 -19.99
N ASP A 243 -9.28 23.05 -20.69
CA ASP A 243 -7.96 22.72 -20.13
C ASP A 243 -7.93 21.56 -19.13
N ARG A 244 -9.04 20.82 -19.04
CA ARG A 244 -9.14 19.57 -18.30
C ARG A 244 -8.86 18.39 -19.22
N TRP A 245 -8.61 17.22 -18.64
CA TRP A 245 -8.11 16.05 -19.38
C TRP A 245 -9.08 14.88 -19.36
N LEU A 246 -9.10 14.14 -20.46
CA LEU A 246 -9.80 12.88 -20.64
C LEU A 246 -8.78 11.75 -20.74
N ALA A 247 -9.07 10.61 -20.12
CA ALA A 247 -8.36 9.36 -20.35
C ALA A 247 -9.10 8.56 -21.42
N VAL A 248 -8.36 8.04 -22.40
CA VAL A 248 -8.86 7.13 -23.44
C VAL A 248 -8.13 5.80 -23.27
N GLY A 249 -8.88 4.70 -23.14
CA GLY A 249 -8.34 3.35 -22.99
C GLY A 249 -9.07 2.34 -23.89
N ALA A 250 -9.31 2.68 -25.15
CA ALA A 250 -10.09 1.89 -26.11
C ALA A 250 -9.22 0.79 -26.77
N ILE A 251 -8.78 -0.18 -25.96
CA ILE A 251 -7.89 -1.27 -26.39
C ILE A 251 -8.59 -2.21 -27.39
N GLU A 252 -9.85 -2.58 -27.11
CA GLU A 252 -10.58 -3.53 -27.92
C GLU A 252 -11.14 -2.88 -29.20
N PRO A 253 -11.07 -3.55 -30.37
CA PRO A 253 -11.49 -2.96 -31.65
C PRO A 253 -12.93 -2.46 -31.70
N ARG A 254 -13.84 -3.06 -30.94
CA ARG A 254 -15.23 -2.58 -30.84
C ARG A 254 -15.28 -1.19 -30.18
N PHE A 255 -14.58 -1.00 -29.07
CA PHE A 255 -14.59 0.26 -28.33
C PHE A 255 -13.87 1.36 -29.11
N TYR A 256 -12.78 1.01 -29.81
CA TYR A 256 -12.10 1.92 -30.73
C TYR A 256 -13.02 2.39 -31.87
N ARG A 257 -13.75 1.48 -32.51
CA ARG A 257 -14.71 1.85 -33.56
C ARG A 257 -15.84 2.73 -33.04
N ASN A 258 -16.39 2.41 -31.86
CA ASN A 258 -17.39 3.26 -31.22
C ASN A 258 -16.84 4.66 -30.93
N LEU A 259 -15.60 4.75 -30.42
CA LEU A 259 -14.92 6.01 -30.19
C LEU A 259 -14.78 6.82 -31.49
N CYS A 260 -14.28 6.20 -32.56
CA CYS A 260 -14.18 6.85 -33.87
C CYS A 260 -15.53 7.38 -34.35
N GLY A 261 -16.59 6.59 -34.26
CA GLY A 261 -17.94 7.03 -34.64
C GLY A 261 -18.45 8.21 -33.80
N GLU A 262 -18.27 8.16 -32.48
CA GLU A 262 -18.69 9.26 -31.60
C GLU A 262 -17.89 10.55 -31.80
N LEU A 263 -16.62 10.43 -32.21
CA LEU A 263 -15.77 11.57 -32.58
C LEU A 263 -16.05 12.07 -34.01
N GLY A 264 -16.84 11.35 -34.82
CA GLY A 264 -17.06 11.67 -36.24
C GLY A 264 -15.84 11.37 -37.13
N LEU A 265 -15.00 10.45 -36.69
CA LEU A 265 -13.76 10.01 -37.33
C LEU A 265 -13.89 8.58 -37.87
N ASP A 266 -15.03 8.23 -38.48
CA ASP A 266 -15.31 6.87 -38.99
C ASP A 266 -14.24 6.34 -39.95
N HIS A 267 -13.59 7.24 -40.67
CA HIS A 267 -12.49 6.89 -41.59
C HIS A 267 -11.24 6.34 -40.87
N LEU A 268 -11.15 6.46 -39.54
CA LEU A 268 -10.10 5.87 -38.71
C LEU A 268 -10.51 4.51 -38.11
N ALA A 269 -11.76 4.08 -38.23
CA ALA A 269 -12.32 2.91 -37.54
C ALA A 269 -11.51 1.60 -37.71
N ASP A 270 -10.87 1.40 -38.86
CA ASP A 270 -10.06 0.21 -39.16
C ASP A 270 -8.54 0.47 -39.11
N ARG A 271 -8.12 1.63 -38.59
CA ARG A 271 -6.73 2.11 -38.54
C ARG A 271 -6.10 2.03 -37.15
N GLN A 272 -6.72 1.26 -36.23
CA GLN A 272 -6.35 1.17 -34.82
C GLN A 272 -4.85 0.92 -34.61
N HIS A 273 -4.25 0.01 -35.39
CA HIS A 273 -2.85 -0.41 -35.26
C HIS A 273 -1.96 0.11 -36.39
N ASP A 274 -2.38 1.16 -37.09
CA ASP A 274 -1.54 1.80 -38.11
C ASP A 274 -0.20 2.26 -37.49
N ARG A 275 0.87 2.25 -38.29
CA ARG A 275 2.19 2.70 -37.82
C ARG A 275 2.21 4.18 -37.46
N ASP A 276 1.41 5.00 -38.13
CA ASP A 276 1.36 6.45 -37.91
C ASP A 276 0.33 6.83 -36.83
N GLN A 277 0.61 6.42 -35.59
CA GLN A 277 -0.23 6.76 -34.43
C GLN A 277 -0.22 8.25 -34.10
N ARG A 278 0.78 9.01 -34.54
CA ARG A 278 0.83 10.46 -34.31
C ARG A 278 -0.31 11.19 -35.03
N SER A 279 -0.51 10.87 -36.31
CA SER A 279 -1.61 11.46 -37.09
C SER A 279 -2.98 11.19 -36.47
N ILE A 280 -3.24 9.95 -36.04
CA ILE A 280 -4.48 9.57 -35.34
C ILE A 280 -4.64 10.35 -34.02
N ARG A 281 -3.55 10.48 -33.26
CA ARG A 281 -3.53 11.24 -31.99
C ARG A 281 -3.83 12.72 -32.21
N ASP A 282 -3.29 13.32 -33.27
CA ASP A 282 -3.54 14.72 -33.62
C ASP A 282 -5.01 14.95 -34.00
N GLU A 283 -5.63 14.04 -34.76
CA GLU A 283 -7.07 14.10 -35.07
C GLU A 283 -7.94 13.94 -33.82
N PHE A 284 -7.61 12.99 -32.94
CA PHE A 284 -8.30 12.82 -31.66
C PHE A 284 -8.19 14.08 -30.80
N ALA A 285 -6.97 14.63 -30.66
CA ALA A 285 -6.72 15.84 -29.89
C ALA A 285 -7.50 17.05 -30.46
N ALA A 286 -7.53 17.21 -31.78
CA ALA A 286 -8.30 18.26 -32.44
C ALA A 286 -9.79 18.15 -32.08
N VAL A 287 -10.39 16.96 -32.17
CA VAL A 287 -11.80 16.78 -31.81
C VAL A 287 -12.04 16.98 -30.32
N PHE A 288 -11.24 16.38 -29.44
CA PHE A 288 -11.39 16.52 -27.99
C PHE A 288 -11.30 17.98 -27.52
N SER A 289 -10.50 18.81 -28.19
CA SER A 289 -10.37 20.25 -27.88
C SER A 289 -11.61 21.10 -28.21
N THR A 290 -12.66 20.53 -28.81
CA THR A 290 -13.86 21.29 -29.23
C THR A 290 -14.95 21.41 -28.16
N ARG A 291 -14.89 20.63 -27.08
CA ARG A 291 -15.89 20.63 -25.99
C ARG A 291 -15.22 20.47 -24.64
N SER A 292 -15.95 20.75 -23.57
CA SER A 292 -15.46 20.56 -22.20
C SER A 292 -15.22 19.08 -21.89
N ARG A 293 -14.36 18.78 -20.89
CA ARG A 293 -14.14 17.39 -20.43
C ARG A 293 -15.47 16.71 -20.08
N ASP A 294 -16.31 17.40 -19.31
CA ASP A 294 -17.52 16.79 -18.76
C ASP A 294 -18.59 16.55 -19.85
N ASP A 295 -18.70 17.43 -20.87
CA ASP A 295 -19.55 17.18 -22.04
C ASP A 295 -19.10 15.95 -22.82
N TRP A 296 -17.78 15.76 -22.96
CA TRP A 296 -17.23 14.55 -23.59
C TRP A 296 -17.52 13.31 -22.76
N VAL A 297 -17.32 13.34 -21.45
CA VAL A 297 -17.61 12.19 -20.57
C VAL A 297 -19.09 11.83 -20.60
N ALA A 298 -19.99 12.81 -20.55
CA ALA A 298 -21.43 12.58 -20.61
C ALA A 298 -21.87 11.89 -21.91
N ARG A 299 -21.18 12.19 -23.02
CA ARG A 299 -21.43 11.57 -24.33
C ARG A 299 -20.76 10.19 -24.46
N LEU A 300 -19.49 10.09 -24.12
CA LEU A 300 -18.62 8.97 -24.46
C LEU A 300 -18.65 7.86 -23.40
N GLY A 301 -18.73 8.21 -22.12
CA GLY A 301 -18.70 7.26 -21.02
C GLY A 301 -19.75 6.13 -21.14
N PRO A 302 -21.03 6.46 -21.38
CA PRO A 302 -22.09 5.47 -21.57
C PRO A 302 -22.09 4.75 -22.94
N ALA A 303 -21.20 5.12 -23.86
CA ALA A 303 -21.23 4.70 -25.28
C ALA A 303 -20.23 3.57 -25.61
N ASP A 304 -19.75 2.84 -24.60
CA ASP A 304 -18.75 1.76 -24.77
C ASP A 304 -17.49 2.25 -25.53
N THR A 305 -16.96 3.43 -25.18
CA THR A 305 -15.76 3.99 -25.82
C THR A 305 -14.52 3.97 -24.92
N CYS A 306 -14.64 3.51 -23.67
CA CYS A 306 -13.56 3.51 -22.68
C CYS A 306 -12.93 4.90 -22.45
N VAL A 307 -13.78 5.93 -22.32
CA VAL A 307 -13.36 7.31 -22.01
C VAL A 307 -13.82 7.71 -20.62
N ALA A 308 -12.92 8.30 -19.83
CA ALA A 308 -13.17 8.73 -18.46
C ALA A 308 -12.56 10.12 -18.18
N PRO A 309 -13.06 10.88 -17.19
CA PRO A 309 -12.41 12.12 -16.79
C PRO A 309 -11.10 11.84 -16.04
N VAL A 310 -10.09 12.68 -16.26
CA VAL A 310 -8.97 12.80 -15.32
C VAL A 310 -9.42 13.73 -14.20
N ASN A 311 -9.75 13.14 -13.06
CA ASN A 311 -10.20 13.86 -11.87
C ASN A 311 -9.01 14.25 -10.97
N THR A 312 -9.11 15.43 -10.36
CA THR A 312 -8.37 15.74 -9.14
C THR A 312 -8.87 14.89 -7.97
N VAL A 313 -8.11 14.84 -6.86
CA VAL A 313 -8.56 14.13 -5.65
C VAL A 313 -9.90 14.68 -5.14
N ALA A 314 -10.09 16.00 -5.18
CA ALA A 314 -11.34 16.63 -4.75
C ALA A 314 -12.53 16.18 -5.62
N GLU A 315 -12.39 16.26 -6.96
CA GLU A 315 -13.41 15.79 -7.90
C GLU A 315 -13.70 14.29 -7.72
N ALA A 316 -12.69 13.47 -7.47
CA ALA A 316 -12.90 12.04 -7.23
C ALA A 316 -13.73 11.77 -5.96
N PHE A 317 -13.62 12.60 -4.91
CA PHE A 317 -14.47 12.45 -3.71
C PHE A 317 -15.90 12.94 -3.92
N ASP A 318 -16.10 13.88 -4.84
CA ASP A 318 -17.43 14.40 -5.21
C ASP A 318 -18.11 13.54 -6.30
N ASP A 319 -17.36 12.66 -6.96
CA ASP A 319 -17.88 11.75 -7.99
C ASP A 319 -18.92 10.76 -7.41
N PRO A 320 -20.14 10.66 -7.98
CA PRO A 320 -21.19 9.79 -7.44
C PRO A 320 -20.82 8.30 -7.41
N HIS A 321 -20.06 7.81 -8.38
CA HIS A 321 -19.62 6.42 -8.42
C HIS A 321 -18.62 6.15 -7.29
N VAL A 322 -17.62 7.01 -7.12
CA VAL A 322 -16.64 6.90 -6.03
C VAL A 322 -17.33 7.04 -4.68
N ALA A 323 -18.19 8.05 -4.49
CA ALA A 323 -18.93 8.26 -3.24
C ALA A 323 -19.81 7.06 -2.85
N SER A 324 -20.35 6.32 -3.83
CA SER A 324 -21.15 5.11 -3.58
C SER A 324 -20.34 3.88 -3.17
N ARG A 325 -19.01 3.88 -3.40
CA ARG A 325 -18.15 2.69 -3.27
C ARG A 325 -16.99 2.85 -2.30
N LEU A 326 -16.39 4.04 -2.24
CA LEU A 326 -15.22 4.31 -1.44
C LEU A 326 -15.63 4.43 0.03
N PRO A 327 -15.15 3.55 0.91
CA PRO A 327 -15.51 3.60 2.31
C PRO A 327 -14.81 4.78 2.97
N VAL A 328 -15.61 5.68 3.55
CA VAL A 328 -15.12 6.80 4.36
C VAL A 328 -15.68 6.66 5.77
N VAL A 329 -14.78 6.74 6.75
CA VAL A 329 -15.09 6.65 8.17
C VAL A 329 -14.94 8.04 8.79
N VAL A 330 -15.90 8.41 9.64
CA VAL A 330 -15.77 9.58 10.51
C VAL A 330 -15.06 9.13 11.78
N ALA A 331 -13.91 9.72 12.08
CA ALA A 331 -13.09 9.42 13.23
C ALA A 331 -13.20 10.54 14.26
N HIS A 332 -13.42 10.16 15.52
CA HIS A 332 -13.41 11.05 16.66
C HIS A 332 -12.14 10.81 17.46
N HIS A 333 -11.36 11.86 17.68
CA HIS A 333 -10.12 11.80 18.45
C HIS A 333 -10.11 12.94 19.49
N PRO A 334 -9.74 12.66 20.75
CA PRO A 334 -9.80 13.67 21.82
C PRO A 334 -8.87 14.86 21.56
N ASP A 335 -7.66 14.63 21.03
CA ASP A 335 -6.67 15.69 20.80
C ASP A 335 -6.79 16.37 19.41
N HIS A 336 -7.49 15.74 18.46
CA HIS A 336 -7.49 16.13 17.05
C HIS A 336 -8.91 16.40 16.50
N GLY A 337 -9.94 16.30 17.34
CA GLY A 337 -11.32 16.53 16.98
C GLY A 337 -11.88 15.44 16.06
N THR A 338 -12.90 15.82 15.27
CA THR A 338 -13.57 14.92 14.33
C THR A 338 -13.04 15.14 12.92
N PHE A 339 -12.65 14.06 12.23
CA PHE A 339 -12.14 14.11 10.85
C PHE A 339 -12.59 12.90 10.03
N ARG A 340 -12.48 12.99 8.69
CA ARG A 340 -12.79 11.88 7.77
C ARG A 340 -11.51 11.15 7.37
N GLN A 341 -11.58 9.84 7.25
CA GLN A 341 -10.47 8.99 6.78
C GLN A 341 -10.94 7.80 5.96
N LEU A 342 -10.02 7.17 5.22
CA LEU A 342 -10.33 5.95 4.46
C LEU A 342 -10.72 4.80 5.40
N GLY A 343 -11.83 4.16 5.07
CA GLY A 343 -12.30 2.93 5.71
C GLY A 343 -11.66 1.66 5.15
N PRO A 344 -11.94 0.51 5.76
CA PRO A 344 -11.51 -0.80 5.26
C PRO A 344 -11.98 -1.06 3.81
N LEU A 345 -11.04 -1.38 2.92
CA LEU A 345 -11.31 -1.84 1.56
C LEU A 345 -11.36 -3.38 1.53
N LEU A 346 -12.53 -3.93 1.80
CA LEU A 346 -12.73 -5.39 2.00
C LEU A 346 -13.41 -6.08 0.82
N ALA A 347 -13.17 -5.59 -0.40
CA ALA A 347 -13.78 -6.12 -1.64
C ALA A 347 -15.31 -6.29 -1.56
N GLY A 348 -16.01 -5.45 -0.79
CA GLY A 348 -17.45 -5.53 -0.58
C GLY A 348 -17.93 -6.67 0.33
N ALA A 349 -17.02 -7.48 0.90
CA ALA A 349 -17.37 -8.62 1.74
C ALA A 349 -18.05 -8.23 3.05
N MET A 350 -17.63 -7.10 3.64
CA MET A 350 -18.21 -6.56 4.87
C MET A 350 -18.38 -5.05 4.77
N PRO A 351 -19.49 -4.48 5.26
CA PRO A 351 -19.63 -3.04 5.37
C PRO A 351 -18.66 -2.52 6.45
N PRO A 352 -17.92 -1.45 6.16
CA PRO A 352 -17.04 -0.84 7.14
C PRO A 352 -17.84 -0.10 8.22
N PRO A 353 -17.24 0.18 9.40
CA PRO A 353 -17.84 1.08 10.36
C PRO A 353 -18.05 2.46 9.73
N ARG A 354 -19.13 3.16 10.11
CA ARG A 354 -19.37 4.55 9.66
C ARG A 354 -18.61 5.56 10.51
N GLU A 355 -18.54 5.27 11.80
CA GLU A 355 -17.91 6.11 12.82
C GLU A 355 -16.97 5.25 13.66
N ILE A 356 -15.92 5.88 14.18
CA ILE A 356 -14.97 5.24 15.10
C ILE A 356 -14.41 6.23 16.12
N GLU A 357 -14.22 5.73 17.34
CA GLU A 357 -13.47 6.42 18.39
C GLU A 357 -11.99 6.00 18.33
N LEU A 358 -11.09 6.98 18.30
CA LEU A 358 -9.66 6.77 18.38
C LEU A 358 -9.15 7.13 19.78
N PRO A 359 -8.20 6.37 20.33
CA PRO A 359 -7.64 6.67 21.64
C PRO A 359 -6.79 7.96 21.60
N PRO A 360 -6.56 8.63 22.75
CA PRO A 360 -5.62 9.74 22.86
C PRO A 360 -4.22 9.44 22.31
N SER A 361 -3.47 10.48 21.95
CA SER A 361 -2.14 10.35 21.35
C SER A 361 -1.15 9.64 22.27
N ASP A 362 -1.26 9.86 23.58
CA ASP A 362 -0.42 9.29 24.63
C ASP A 362 -0.91 7.92 25.12
N HIS A 363 -2.04 7.40 24.64
CA HIS A 363 -2.57 6.08 25.01
C HIS A 363 -1.56 4.96 24.74
N THR A 364 -1.51 3.99 25.66
CA THR A 364 -0.79 2.73 25.51
C THR A 364 -1.54 1.59 26.17
N ASP A 365 -1.45 0.40 25.57
CA ASP A 365 -2.04 -0.84 26.07
C ASP A 365 -1.00 -1.73 26.79
N THR A 366 0.20 -1.20 27.08
CA THR A 366 1.35 -1.95 27.61
C THR A 366 1.00 -2.86 28.78
N GLU A 367 0.46 -2.30 29.87
CA GLU A 367 0.18 -3.07 31.08
C GLU A 367 -0.87 -4.14 30.86
N GLN A 368 -1.91 -3.84 30.08
CA GLN A 368 -2.97 -4.78 29.77
C GLN A 368 -2.44 -5.94 28.92
N LEU A 369 -1.62 -5.65 27.91
CA LEU A 369 -1.02 -6.64 27.02
C LEU A 369 -0.02 -7.54 27.77
N LEU A 370 0.83 -6.97 28.63
CA LEU A 370 1.78 -7.72 29.45
C LEU A 370 1.06 -8.60 30.48
N THR A 371 0.03 -8.07 31.15
CA THR A 371 -0.79 -8.82 32.09
C THR A 371 -1.51 -9.99 31.40
N ALA A 372 -2.10 -9.75 30.22
CA ALA A 372 -2.76 -10.78 29.41
C ALA A 372 -1.79 -11.85 28.88
N ALA A 373 -0.49 -11.57 28.87
CA ALA A 373 0.57 -12.51 28.56
C ALA A 373 1.15 -13.23 29.80
N GLY A 374 0.61 -12.96 31.00
CA GLY A 374 1.05 -13.60 32.24
C GLY A 374 2.33 -13.02 32.85
N VAL A 375 2.72 -11.80 32.47
CA VAL A 375 3.83 -11.10 33.13
C VAL A 375 3.36 -10.65 34.52
N PRO A 376 4.02 -11.04 35.63
CA PRO A 376 3.61 -10.67 36.98
C PRO A 376 3.61 -9.15 37.19
N SER A 377 2.64 -8.61 37.93
CA SER A 377 2.55 -7.17 38.21
C SER A 377 3.81 -6.59 38.86
N ALA A 378 4.52 -7.38 39.68
CA ALA A 378 5.80 -6.97 40.27
C ALA A 378 6.91 -6.79 39.22
N GLU A 379 6.93 -7.64 38.18
CA GLU A 379 7.85 -7.55 37.06
C GLU A 379 7.50 -6.35 36.17
N ILE A 380 6.22 -6.14 35.84
CA ILE A 380 5.75 -4.96 35.09
C ILE A 380 6.17 -3.67 35.82
N ALA A 381 5.98 -3.60 37.14
CA ALA A 381 6.38 -2.46 37.95
C ALA A 381 7.91 -2.23 37.95
N ALA A 382 8.72 -3.30 37.87
CA ALA A 382 10.17 -3.18 37.76
C ALA A 382 10.58 -2.67 36.38
N LEU A 383 10.07 -3.27 35.30
CA LEU A 383 10.33 -2.86 33.92
C LEU A 383 9.99 -1.36 33.70
N ARG A 384 8.87 -0.90 34.26
CA ARG A 384 8.45 0.51 34.16
C ARG A 384 9.39 1.43 34.94
N ARG A 385 9.80 1.03 36.15
CA ARG A 385 10.75 1.80 36.98
C ARG A 385 12.09 1.95 36.28
N ASP A 386 12.53 0.91 35.59
CA ASP A 386 13.81 0.86 34.89
C ASP A 386 13.74 1.53 33.50
N GLY A 387 12.54 1.96 33.07
CA GLY A 387 12.31 2.64 31.80
C GLY A 387 12.33 1.71 30.58
N ALA A 388 12.28 0.40 30.80
CA ALA A 388 12.22 -0.61 29.73
C ALA A 388 10.82 -0.67 29.08
N ILE A 389 9.79 -0.21 29.78
CA ILE A 389 8.42 -0.07 29.28
C ILE A 389 7.79 1.25 29.75
N GLU A 390 6.68 1.62 29.13
CA GLU A 390 5.79 2.70 29.59
C GLU A 390 4.37 2.18 29.85
#